data_AF-A0A7H4P0Q4-F1
#
_entry.id   AF-A0A7H4P0Q4-F1
#
_cell.length_a   1.000
_cell.length_b   1.000
_cell.length_c   1.000
_cell.angle_alpha   90.00
_cell.angle_beta   90.00
_cell.angle_gamma   90.00
#
_symmetry.space_group_name_H-M   'P 1'
#
loop_
_entity.id
_entity.type
_entity.pdbx_description
1 polymer ?
#
loop_
_entity_poly.entity_id
_entity_poly.type
_entity_poly.pdbx_seq_one_letter_code
_entity_poly.pdbx_strand_id
1 'polypeptide(L)' 'MGVQLTRNGSVVPANTTVSLGNVGTSAVSLGLTANYARTGGQVTAGNVQSIIGVTFVYE' A
#
# COMPACT_ATOMS: atom_id res chain seq x y z
N MET A 1 -10.37 6.09 11.10
CA MET A 1 -9.92 6.10 9.68
C MET A 1 -8.45 5.79 9.66
N GLY A 2 -7.98 5.08 8.65
CA GLY A 2 -6.55 4.84 8.42
C GLY A 2 -6.22 4.91 6.93
N VAL A 3 -4.94 4.70 6.60
CA VAL A 3 -4.47 4.59 5.21
C VAL A 3 -4.37 3.12 4.81
N GLN A 4 -4.90 2.77 3.64
CA GLN A 4 -4.82 1.46 3.02
C GLN A 4 -4.20 1.58 1.63
N LEU A 5 -3.26 0.69 1.31
CA LEU A 5 -2.65 0.62 -0.02
C LEU A 5 -3.44 -0.31 -0.93
N THR A 6 -3.60 0.11 -2.18
CA THR A 6 -4.09 -0.75 -3.26
C THR A 6 -3.09 -0.78 -4.42
N ARG A 7 -3.08 -1.87 -5.18
CA ARG A 7 -2.38 -2.02 -6.46
C ARG A 7 -3.37 -2.57 -7.47
N ASN A 8 -3.53 -1.89 -8.61
CA ASN A 8 -4.49 -2.27 -9.65
C ASN A 8 -5.92 -2.50 -9.09
N GLY A 9 -6.34 -1.66 -8.13
CA GLY A 9 -7.63 -1.76 -7.46
C GLY A 9 -7.75 -2.83 -6.36
N SER A 10 -6.75 -3.70 -6.18
CA SER A 10 -6.73 -4.72 -5.12
C SER A 10 -5.98 -4.25 -3.89
N VAL A 11 -6.50 -4.54 -2.69
CA VAL A 11 -5.82 -4.22 -1.42
C VAL A 11 -4.52 -5.00 -1.32
N VAL A 12 -3.45 -4.33 -0.86
CA VAL A 12 -2.18 -4.97 -0.48
C VAL A 12 -2.14 -5.10 1.05
N PRO A 13 -2.34 -6.30 1.62
CA PRO A 13 -2.21 -6.50 3.06
C PRO A 13 -0.76 -6.32 3.52
N ALA A 14 -0.58 -5.98 4.79
CA ALA A 14 0.75 -5.90 5.38
C ALA A 14 1.47 -7.26 5.29
N ASN A 15 2.81 -7.22 5.19
CA ASN A 15 3.67 -8.41 5.16
C ASN A 15 3.32 -9.42 4.04
N THR A 16 2.71 -8.95 2.96
CA THR A 16 2.41 -9.76 1.77
C THR A 16 3.33 -9.36 0.63
N THR A 17 4.05 -10.34 0.07
CA THR A 17 4.92 -10.10 -1.09
C THR A 17 4.10 -9.79 -2.33
N VAL A 18 4.52 -8.76 -3.08
CA VAL A 18 3.91 -8.36 -4.34
C VAL A 18 4.97 -8.45 -5.42
N SER A 19 4.83 -9.39 -6.36
CA SER A 19 5.79 -9.55 -7.45
C SER A 19 5.78 -8.34 -8.38
N LEU A 20 6.98 -7.88 -8.76
CA LEU A 20 7.19 -6.86 -9.79
C LEU A 20 7.56 -7.46 -11.15
N GLY A 21 7.67 -8.79 -11.24
CA GLY A 21 8.24 -9.47 -12.40
C GLY A 21 9.71 -9.11 -12.60
N ASN A 22 10.19 -9.20 -13.84
CA ASN A 22 11.57 -8.84 -14.18
C ASN A 22 11.78 -7.32 -14.11
N VAL A 23 12.56 -6.87 -13.13
CA VAL A 23 12.99 -5.47 -13.00
C VAL A 23 14.39 -5.33 -13.62
N GLY A 24 14.49 -4.59 -14.72
CA GLY A 24 15.74 -4.31 -15.43
C GLY A 24 16.36 -2.97 -15.04
N THR A 25 17.11 -2.37 -15.96
CA THR A 25 17.73 -1.05 -15.77
C THR A 25 16.73 0.11 -15.84
N SER A 26 15.59 -0.09 -16.52
CA SER A 26 14.50 0.88 -16.58
C SER A 26 13.64 0.82 -15.31
N ALA A 27 13.22 1.99 -14.82
CA ALA A 27 12.39 2.08 -13.63
C ALA A 27 11.03 1.36 -13.81
N VAL A 28 10.63 0.58 -12.80
CA VAL A 28 9.33 -0.08 -12.72
C VAL A 28 8.55 0.50 -11.54
N SER A 29 7.34 0.97 -11.80
CA SER A 29 6.46 1.48 -10.74
C SER A 29 5.95 0.34 -9.85
N LEU A 30 5.91 0.56 -8.54
CA LEU A 30 5.24 -0.36 -7.61
C LEU A 30 3.73 -0.40 -7.84
N GLY A 31 3.16 0.65 -8.46
CA GLY A 31 1.72 0.75 -8.76
C GLY A 31 0.85 0.92 -7.51
N LEU A 32 1.41 1.45 -6.42
CA LEU A 32 0.70 1.64 -5.16
C LEU A 32 -0.12 2.94 -5.16
N THR A 33 -1.36 2.85 -4.71
CA THR A 33 -2.24 3.98 -4.45
C THR A 33 -2.63 3.97 -2.96
N ALA A 34 -2.50 5.12 -2.30
CA ALA A 34 -2.95 5.30 -0.93
C ALA A 34 -4.41 5.74 -0.89
N ASN A 35 -5.21 5.07 -0.05
CA ASN A 35 -6.65 5.31 0.11
C ASN A 35 -6.99 5.46 1.59
N TYR A 36 -8.06 6.20 1.88
CA TYR A 36 -8.65 6.16 3.22
C TYR A 36 -9.52 4.91 3.39
N ALA A 37 -9.36 4.23 4.52
CA ALA A 37 -10.18 3.08 4.89
C ALA A 37 -10.78 3.24 6.29
N ARG A 38 -12.01 2.75 6.48
CA ARG A 38 -12.67 2.70 7.79
C ARG A 38 -12.05 1.57 8.62
N THR A 39 -11.76 1.85 9.88
CA THR A 39 -11.20 0.89 10.86
C THR A 39 -12.29 0.28 11.75
N GLY A 40 -13.55 0.41 11.38
CA GLY A 40 -14.71 0.19 12.25
C GLY A 40 -15.14 1.45 13.01
N GLY A 41 -16.31 1.39 13.64
CA GLY A 41 -16.86 2.48 14.46
C GLY A 41 -17.33 3.72 13.70
N GLN A 42 -17.76 4.72 14.48
CA GLN A 42 -18.10 6.05 13.98
C GLN A 42 -16.84 6.80 13.54
N VAL A 43 -16.90 7.44 12.38
CA VAL A 43 -15.81 8.28 11.88
C VAL A 43 -15.93 9.67 12.51
N THR A 44 -14.85 10.16 13.11
CA THR A 44 -14.71 11.53 13.64
C THR A 44 -13.78 12.34 12.75
N ALA A 45 -14.03 13.65 12.66
CA ALA A 45 -13.17 14.55 11.89
C ALA A 45 -11.82 14.74 12.60
N GLY A 46 -10.75 14.84 11.81
CA GLY A 46 -9.39 15.03 12.32
C GLY A 46 -8.33 14.67 11.29
N ASN A 47 -7.07 14.94 11.63
CA ASN A 47 -5.93 14.60 10.78
C ASN A 47 -5.70 13.08 10.77
N VAL A 48 -5.21 12.57 9.66
CA VAL A 48 -4.80 11.16 9.51
C VAL A 48 -3.36 11.13 9.04
N GLN A 49 -2.54 10.34 9.73
CA GLN A 49 -1.16 10.08 9.35
C GLN A 49 -0.87 8.59 9.51
N SER A 50 -0.11 8.01 8.59
CA SER A 50 0.35 6.63 8.67
C SER A 50 1.76 6.54 8.10
N ILE A 51 2.59 5.72 8.73
CA ILE A 51 3.95 5.40 8.27
C ILE A 51 3.93 3.96 7.77
N ILE A 52 4.33 3.74 6.52
CA ILE A 52 4.31 2.42 5.88
C ILE A 52 5.72 2.12 5.38
N GLY A 53 6.29 1.00 5.85
CA GLY A 53 7.56 0.49 5.37
C GLY A 53 7.38 -0.33 4.09
N VAL A 54 8.34 -0.22 3.17
CA VAL A 54 8.43 -1.04 1.96
C VAL A 54 9.76 -1.79 2.00
N THR A 55 9.69 -3.12 1.95
CA THR A 55 10.87 -4.00 1.94
C THR A 55 10.93 -4.73 0.61
N PHE A 56 12.09 -4.69 -0.03
CA PHE A 56 12.35 -5.46 -1.25
C PHE A 56 13.02 -6.79 -0.89
N VAL A 57 12.59 -7.86 -1.54
CA VAL A 57 13.18 -9.19 -1.47
C VAL A 57 13.36 -9.72 -2.89
N TYR A 58 14.40 -10.51 -3.11
CA TYR A 58 14.56 -11.24 -4.36
C TYR A 58 13.65 -12.48 -4.33
N GLU A 59 13.14 -12.86 -5.51
CA GLU A 59 12.33 -14.07 -5.72
C GLU A 59 13.22 -15.28 -6.04
#